data_AF-A0A8H3ZP38-F1
#
_entry.id   AF-A0A8H3ZP38-F1
#
_cell.length_a   1.000
_cell.length_b   1.000
_cell.length_c   1.000
_cell.angle_alpha   90.00
_cell.angle_beta   90.00
_cell.angle_gamma   90.00
#
_symmetry.space_group_name_H-M   'P 1'
#
loop_
_entity.id
_entity.type
_entity.pdbx_description
1 polymer ?
#
loop_
_entity_poly.entity_id
_entity_poly.type
_entity_poly.pdbx_seq_one_letter_code
_entity_poly.pdbx_strand_id
1 'polypeptide(L)'
;MTESIPSLVLGAFSGFKRLSGAIHESDDTSLRTSLLPRLDDQLARFRVWAGNTGAHQTGQDSLEHRLCDASHIRQQVQRLLGDLKDSLQDATDILTGKSTPWDETEDDEDPLDTFETDTEMYHIVLGITELVDCLLRLSVSIQNPAPHDRFISSTFKDISTYEYFAIQHVRDKFQNIDDSLAQRLGRALSRRRQYFKYREAENEKHLRGLDHHGDTKMTDLTLPASSTLA
;
A
#
# COMPACT_ATOMS: atom_id res chain seq x y z
N MET A 1 -16.97 3.27 4.42
CA MET A 1 -16.20 3.94 3.35
C MET A 1 -14.74 3.66 3.65
N THR A 2 -14.01 2.97 2.79
CA THR A 2 -12.58 2.69 3.01
C THR A 2 -11.78 3.97 2.78
N GLU A 3 -10.99 4.41 3.77
CA GLU A 3 -10.09 5.56 3.60
C GLU A 3 -9.11 5.28 2.44
N SER A 4 -8.88 6.30 1.61
CA SER A 4 -7.98 6.20 0.45
C SER A 4 -6.52 6.18 0.93
N ILE A 5 -5.62 5.52 0.18
CA ILE A 5 -4.21 5.39 0.59
C ILE A 5 -3.55 6.76 0.79
N PRO A 6 -3.72 7.76 -0.10
CA PRO A 6 -3.17 9.10 0.10
C PRO A 6 -3.68 9.80 1.37
N SER A 7 -4.97 9.63 1.74
CA SER A 7 -5.49 10.23 2.98
C SER A 7 -4.87 9.59 4.22
N LEU A 8 -4.66 8.27 4.20
CA LEU A 8 -4.00 7.55 5.29
C LEU A 8 -2.52 7.97 5.42
N VAL A 9 -1.81 8.12 4.31
CA VAL A 9 -0.42 8.59 4.28
C VAL A 9 -0.29 10.01 4.84
N LEU A 10 -1.19 10.92 4.43
CA LEU A 10 -1.23 12.28 5.00
C LEU A 10 -1.58 12.26 6.49
N GLY A 11 -2.50 11.38 6.89
CA GLY A 11 -2.85 11.14 8.29
C GLY A 11 -1.64 10.73 9.11
N ALA A 12 -0.89 9.72 8.66
CA ALA A 12 0.34 9.27 9.32
C ALA A 12 1.40 10.38 9.40
N PHE A 13 1.63 11.16 8.33
CA PHE A 13 2.55 12.31 8.38
C PHE A 13 2.12 13.36 9.40
N SER A 14 0.82 13.61 9.53
CA SER A 14 0.29 14.53 10.54
C SER A 14 0.45 13.97 11.96
N GLY A 15 0.27 12.65 12.14
CA GLY A 15 0.49 11.94 13.41
C GLY A 15 1.95 12.05 13.87
N PHE A 16 2.91 11.75 13.01
CA PHE A 16 4.34 11.89 13.33
C PHE A 16 4.71 13.32 13.77
N LYS A 17 4.17 14.35 13.10
CA LYS A 17 4.41 15.75 13.47
C LYS A 17 3.81 16.10 14.83
N ARG A 18 2.59 15.63 15.11
CA ARG A 18 1.92 15.86 16.39
C ARG A 18 2.67 15.20 17.54
N LEU A 19 3.04 13.92 17.36
CA LEU A 19 3.79 13.16 18.36
C LEU A 19 5.14 13.80 18.65
N SER A 20 5.89 14.18 17.60
CA SER A 20 7.19 14.86 17.77
C SER A 20 7.04 16.22 18.48
N GLY A 21 5.97 16.97 18.17
CA GLY A 21 5.64 18.21 18.86
C GLY A 21 5.31 17.99 20.34
N ALA A 22 4.49 17.00 20.66
CA ALA A 22 4.13 16.65 22.03
C ALA A 22 5.34 16.22 22.86
N ILE A 23 6.28 15.47 22.26
CA ILE A 23 7.54 15.09 22.94
C ILE A 23 8.43 16.31 23.17
N HIS A 24 8.49 17.26 22.22
CA HIS A 24 9.23 18.50 22.41
C HIS A 24 8.67 19.38 23.54
N GLU A 25 7.35 19.41 23.69
CA GLU A 25 6.64 20.15 24.74
C GLU A 25 6.66 19.45 26.10
N SER A 26 6.93 18.14 26.15
CA SER A 26 7.06 17.39 27.40
C SER A 26 8.28 17.85 28.20
N ASP A 27 8.12 17.99 29.52
CA ASP A 27 9.20 18.40 30.45
C ASP A 27 10.27 17.30 30.65
N ASP A 28 9.98 16.06 30.27
CA ASP A 28 10.88 14.92 30.48
C ASP A 28 12.04 14.90 29.46
N THR A 29 13.25 15.17 29.97
CA THR A 29 14.47 15.20 29.15
C THR A 29 14.92 13.80 28.73
N SER A 30 14.62 12.77 29.52
CA SER A 30 14.98 11.39 29.21
C SER A 30 14.15 10.87 28.04
N LEU A 31 12.83 11.09 28.08
CA LEU A 31 11.91 10.74 26.99
C LEU A 31 12.29 11.44 25.68
N ARG A 32 12.63 12.74 25.73
CA ARG A 32 13.11 13.47 24.55
C ARG A 32 14.37 12.85 23.95
N THR A 33 15.35 12.51 24.79
CA THR A 33 16.65 12.01 24.33
C THR A 33 16.54 10.61 23.73
N SER A 34 15.63 9.77 24.24
CA SER A 34 15.47 8.38 23.80
C SER A 34 14.49 8.21 22.64
N LEU A 35 13.37 8.94 22.63
CA LEU A 35 12.26 8.71 21.68
C LEU A 35 12.33 9.56 20.41
N LEU A 36 12.75 10.84 20.50
CA LEU A 36 12.86 11.72 19.32
C LEU A 36 13.73 11.12 18.20
N PRO A 37 14.98 10.65 18.45
CA PRO A 37 15.80 10.10 17.37
C PRO A 37 15.19 8.85 16.73
N ARG A 38 14.46 8.03 17.50
CA ARG A 38 13.79 6.83 16.99
C ARG A 38 12.61 7.18 16.08
N LEU A 39 11.83 8.19 16.47
CA LEU A 39 10.69 8.68 15.69
C LEU A 39 11.14 9.42 14.43
N ASP A 40 12.21 10.21 14.50
CA ASP A 40 12.78 10.89 13.34
C ASP A 40 13.29 9.87 12.31
N ASP A 41 13.94 8.79 12.76
CA ASP A 41 14.33 7.68 11.89
C ASP A 41 13.10 7.03 11.24
N GLN A 42 12.06 6.70 12.01
CA GLN A 42 10.83 6.10 11.45
C GLN A 42 10.13 7.04 10.46
N LEU A 43 10.09 8.34 10.73
CA LEU A 43 9.54 9.34 9.83
C LEU A 43 10.35 9.43 8.52
N ALA A 44 11.67 9.40 8.60
CA ALA A 44 12.55 9.41 7.43
C ALA A 44 12.33 8.16 6.58
N ARG A 45 12.28 6.99 7.21
CA ARG A 45 12.03 5.69 6.56
C ARG A 45 10.64 5.65 5.91
N PHE A 46 9.61 6.11 6.61
CA PHE A 46 8.25 6.22 6.07
C PHE A 46 8.18 7.19 4.89
N ARG A 47 8.89 8.32 4.94
CA ARG A 47 8.98 9.27 3.82
C ARG A 47 9.62 8.66 2.59
N VAL A 48 10.72 7.93 2.76
CA VAL A 48 11.39 7.20 1.67
C VAL A 48 10.43 6.17 1.07
N TRP A 49 9.73 5.41 1.90
CA TRP A 49 8.71 4.46 1.44
C TRP A 49 7.61 5.15 0.63
N ALA A 50 7.02 6.23 1.16
CA ALA A 50 5.94 6.96 0.51
C ALA A 50 6.40 7.59 -0.83
N GLY A 51 7.64 8.06 -0.89
CA GLY A 51 8.29 8.59 -2.09
C GLY A 51 8.51 7.53 -3.16
N ASN A 52 9.21 6.44 -2.81
CA ASN A 52 9.56 5.36 -3.73
C ASN A 52 8.33 4.61 -4.28
N THR A 53 7.26 4.57 -3.48
CA THR A 53 6.07 3.82 -3.81
C THR A 53 5.02 4.67 -4.53
N GLY A 54 5.18 6.00 -4.58
CA GLY A 54 4.17 6.91 -5.10
C GLY A 54 2.88 6.90 -4.26
N ALA A 55 2.96 6.54 -2.98
CA ALA A 55 1.80 6.34 -2.10
C ALA A 55 1.08 7.66 -1.76
N HIS A 56 1.78 8.78 -1.91
CA HIS A 56 1.28 10.13 -1.69
C HIS A 56 0.71 10.77 -2.97
N GLN A 57 0.90 10.15 -4.14
CA GLN A 57 0.45 10.67 -5.42
C GLN A 57 -0.97 10.19 -5.72
N THR A 58 -1.72 11.01 -6.44
CA THR A 58 -3.03 10.66 -7.01
C THR A 58 -2.88 10.58 -8.53
N GLY A 59 -3.53 9.62 -9.18
CA GLY A 59 -3.45 9.42 -10.63
C GLY A 59 -2.70 8.14 -11.04
N GLN A 60 -2.19 8.10 -12.27
CA GLN A 60 -1.71 6.88 -12.93
C GLN A 60 -0.41 6.31 -12.32
N ASP A 61 0.44 7.17 -11.76
CA ASP A 61 1.67 6.75 -11.05
C ASP A 61 1.43 6.41 -9.57
N SER A 62 0.18 6.54 -9.09
CA SER A 62 -0.14 6.27 -7.70
C SER A 62 -0.04 4.78 -7.36
N LEU A 63 0.37 4.50 -6.13
CA LEU A 63 0.34 3.16 -5.57
C LEU A 63 -1.05 2.52 -5.70
N GLU A 64 -2.10 3.31 -5.46
CA GLU A 64 -3.49 2.84 -5.52
C GLU A 64 -3.89 2.41 -6.93
N HIS A 65 -3.37 3.07 -7.97
CA HIS A 65 -3.52 2.65 -9.37
C HIS A 65 -2.70 1.39 -9.69
N ARG A 66 -1.45 1.30 -9.24
CA ARG A 66 -0.59 0.12 -9.43
C ARG A 66 -1.12 -1.15 -8.76
N LEU A 67 -1.85 -1.00 -7.66
CA LEU A 67 -2.45 -2.12 -6.91
C LEU A 67 -3.88 -2.47 -7.35
N CYS A 68 -4.35 -1.94 -8.49
CA CYS A 68 -5.69 -2.24 -9.00
C CYS A 68 -5.94 -3.75 -9.19
N ASP A 69 -4.91 -4.50 -9.61
CA ASP A 69 -4.99 -5.96 -9.86
C ASP A 69 -4.53 -6.83 -8.67
N ALA A 70 -4.19 -6.20 -7.54
CA ALA A 70 -3.71 -6.87 -6.32
C ALA A 70 -4.49 -6.36 -5.10
N SER A 71 -5.79 -6.64 -5.07
CA SER A 71 -6.71 -6.09 -4.07
C SER A 71 -6.34 -6.47 -2.63
N HIS A 72 -5.80 -7.68 -2.44
CA HIS A 72 -5.31 -8.16 -1.14
C HIS A 72 -4.11 -7.34 -0.63
N ILE A 73 -3.18 -6.96 -1.53
CA ILE A 73 -2.03 -6.12 -1.17
C ILE A 73 -2.51 -4.72 -0.82
N ARG A 74 -3.45 -4.16 -1.60
CA ARG A 74 -4.05 -2.86 -1.32
C ARG A 74 -4.70 -2.83 0.07
N GLN A 75 -5.51 -3.83 0.40
CA GLN A 75 -6.14 -3.94 1.72
C GLN A 75 -5.11 -4.06 2.84
N GLN A 76 -4.04 -4.84 2.63
CA GLN A 76 -2.98 -4.97 3.62
C GLN A 76 -2.24 -3.65 3.85
N VAL A 77 -1.95 -2.89 2.78
CA VAL A 77 -1.33 -1.56 2.88
C VAL A 77 -2.26 -0.59 3.62
N GLN A 78 -3.56 -0.60 3.32
CA GLN A 78 -4.53 0.24 4.04
C GLN A 78 -4.59 -0.09 5.53
N ARG A 79 -4.59 -1.38 5.90
CA ARG A 79 -4.55 -1.80 7.31
C ARG A 79 -3.31 -1.29 8.02
N LEU A 80 -2.13 -1.57 7.48
CA LEU A 80 -0.87 -1.14 8.08
C LEU A 80 -0.75 0.38 8.24
N LEU A 81 -1.27 1.15 7.27
CA LEU A 81 -1.31 2.62 7.39
C LEU A 81 -2.34 3.11 8.42
N GLY A 82 -3.47 2.42 8.55
CA GLY A 82 -4.46 2.67 9.60
C GLY A 82 -3.88 2.38 10.97
N ASP A 83 -3.33 1.18 11.17
CA ASP A 83 -2.68 0.76 12.41
C ASP A 83 -1.56 1.75 12.80
N LEU A 84 -0.77 2.23 11.82
CA LEU A 84 0.28 3.22 12.07
C LEU A 84 -0.28 4.56 12.52
N LYS A 85 -1.36 5.04 11.89
CA LYS A 85 -2.04 6.29 12.27
C LYS A 85 -2.62 6.18 13.68
N ASP A 86 -3.22 5.05 14.01
CA ASP A 86 -3.82 4.80 15.32
C ASP A 86 -2.74 4.71 16.41
N SER A 87 -1.65 3.95 16.20
CA SER A 87 -0.51 3.93 17.14
C SER A 87 0.13 5.31 17.36
N LEU A 88 0.24 6.13 16.32
CA LEU A 88 0.74 7.52 16.46
C LEU A 88 -0.22 8.39 17.28
N GLN A 89 -1.53 8.15 17.15
CA GLN A 89 -2.56 8.86 17.91
C GLN A 89 -2.54 8.41 19.37
N ASP A 90 -2.46 7.11 19.65
CA ASP A 90 -2.37 6.54 21.00
C ASP A 90 -1.16 7.09 21.76
N ALA A 91 0.03 7.08 21.15
CA ALA A 91 1.22 7.70 21.75
C ALA A 91 1.03 9.21 22.04
N THR A 92 0.35 9.92 21.13
CA THR A 92 0.07 11.35 21.35
C THR A 92 -0.93 11.57 22.49
N ASP A 93 -1.94 10.72 22.60
CA ASP A 93 -2.97 10.81 23.64
C ASP A 93 -2.43 10.47 25.02
N ILE A 94 -1.49 9.51 25.11
CA ILE A 94 -0.73 9.23 26.33
C ILE A 94 0.11 10.45 26.75
N LEU A 95 0.93 11.02 25.85
CA LEU A 95 1.79 12.16 26.20
C LEU A 95 1.02 13.43 26.55
N THR A 96 -0.17 13.61 25.96
CA THR A 96 -1.04 14.76 26.26
C THR A 96 -1.93 14.53 27.48
N GLY A 97 -1.81 13.37 28.15
CA GLY A 97 -2.60 13.01 29.33
C GLY A 97 -4.08 12.77 29.06
N LYS A 98 -4.46 12.52 27.79
CA LYS A 98 -5.83 12.18 27.40
C LYS A 98 -6.13 10.69 27.58
N SER A 99 -5.09 9.86 27.54
CA SER A 99 -5.15 8.43 27.84
C SER A 99 -4.18 8.14 28.97
N THR A 100 -4.61 7.34 29.95
CA THR A 100 -3.74 6.85 31.02
C THR A 100 -2.99 5.62 30.53
N PRO A 101 -1.65 5.57 30.65
CA PRO A 101 -0.86 4.39 30.34
C PRO A 101 -1.32 3.15 31.13
N TRP A 102 -1.26 1.95 30.54
CA TRP A 102 -1.59 0.72 31.26
C TRP A 102 -0.64 0.46 32.44
N ASP A 103 0.63 0.89 32.33
CA ASP A 103 1.64 0.79 33.38
C ASP A 103 1.39 1.72 34.58
N GLU A 104 0.46 2.67 34.46
CA GLU A 104 0.02 3.53 35.57
C GLU A 104 -1.29 3.03 36.23
N THR A 105 -1.93 2.00 35.66
CA THR A 105 -3.25 1.50 36.14
C THR A 105 -3.17 0.30 37.09
N GLU A 106 -1.98 -0.25 37.32
CA GLU A 106 -1.77 -1.37 38.25
C GLU A 106 -1.49 -0.87 39.67
N ASP A 107 -2.55 -0.82 40.47
CA ASP A 107 -2.50 -0.78 41.94
C ASP A 107 -2.25 -2.23 42.42
N ASP A 108 -1.19 -2.44 43.20
CA ASP A 108 -0.84 -3.67 43.96
C ASP A 108 -0.09 -4.83 43.26
N GLU A 109 1.14 -4.66 42.74
CA GLU A 109 2.19 -5.71 42.86
C GLU A 109 3.59 -5.10 43.12
N ASP A 110 4.39 -5.77 43.97
CA ASP A 110 5.70 -5.35 44.50
C ASP A 110 6.65 -4.78 43.41
N PRO A 111 7.55 -3.84 43.74
CA PRO A 111 8.52 -3.28 42.79
C PRO A 111 9.57 -4.33 42.44
N LEU A 112 9.23 -5.22 41.51
CA LEU A 112 10.20 -5.89 40.66
C LEU A 112 10.89 -4.83 39.80
N ASP A 113 12.14 -5.10 39.44
CA ASP A 113 13.02 -4.24 38.65
C ASP A 113 12.38 -3.97 37.27
N THR A 114 11.42 -3.05 37.20
CA THR A 114 10.72 -2.65 35.98
C THR A 114 11.78 -2.06 35.05
N PHE A 115 12.12 -2.81 34.00
CA PHE A 115 13.08 -2.34 33.02
C PHE A 115 12.55 -1.05 32.37
N GLU A 116 13.43 -0.08 32.04
CA GLU A 116 13.06 1.15 31.32
C GLU A 116 12.27 0.91 30.01
N THR A 117 12.27 -0.33 29.51
CA THR A 117 11.59 -0.77 28.30
C THR A 117 10.16 -1.27 28.50
N ASP A 118 9.67 -1.43 29.73
CA ASP A 118 8.33 -1.99 30.01
C ASP A 118 7.23 -0.92 30.15
N THR A 119 7.40 0.25 29.53
CA THR A 119 6.37 1.30 29.51
C THR A 119 5.47 1.17 28.28
N GLU A 120 4.18 1.57 28.38
CA GLU A 120 3.27 1.56 27.24
C GLU A 120 3.84 2.36 26.06
N MET A 121 4.42 3.53 26.36
CA MET A 121 5.03 4.41 25.36
C MET A 121 6.13 3.70 24.56
N TYR A 122 6.98 2.92 25.23
CA TYR A 122 8.03 2.17 24.57
C TYR A 122 7.46 1.11 23.63
N HIS A 123 6.43 0.37 24.06
CA HIS A 123 5.76 -0.63 23.22
C HIS A 123 5.07 -0.01 22.01
N ILE A 124 4.44 1.17 22.14
CA ILE A 124 3.82 1.84 20.99
C ILE A 124 4.89 2.28 19.97
N VAL A 125 6.02 2.83 20.42
CA VAL A 125 7.13 3.23 19.53
C VAL A 125 7.77 2.02 18.84
N LEU A 126 7.86 0.89 19.54
CA LEU A 126 8.27 -0.38 18.94
C LEU A 126 7.28 -0.83 17.86
N GLY A 127 5.97 -0.79 18.14
CA GLY A 127 4.92 -1.09 17.18
C GLY A 127 4.95 -0.21 15.93
N ILE A 128 5.19 1.10 16.09
CA ILE A 128 5.40 2.04 14.98
C ILE A 128 6.57 1.58 14.09
N THR A 129 7.67 1.14 14.70
CA THR A 129 8.84 0.64 13.98
C THR A 129 8.50 -0.62 13.17
N GLU A 130 7.79 -1.58 13.78
CA GLU A 130 7.37 -2.82 13.12
C GLU A 130 6.40 -2.57 11.95
N LEU A 131 5.48 -1.61 12.10
CA LEU A 131 4.56 -1.21 11.04
C LEU A 131 5.29 -0.58 9.84
N VAL A 132 6.26 0.31 10.10
CA VAL A 132 7.11 0.90 9.05
C VAL A 132 7.95 -0.17 8.36
N ASP A 133 8.51 -1.13 9.11
CA ASP A 133 9.23 -2.28 8.56
C ASP A 133 8.34 -3.13 7.64
N CYS A 134 7.10 -3.40 8.05
CA CYS A 134 6.14 -4.14 7.26
C CYS A 134 5.80 -3.42 5.95
N LEU A 135 5.60 -2.10 5.98
CA LEU A 135 5.38 -1.27 4.79
C LEU A 135 6.59 -1.32 3.84
N LEU A 136 7.80 -1.17 4.37
CA LEU A 136 9.04 -1.27 3.60
C LEU A 136 9.21 -2.65 2.97
N ARG A 137 8.94 -3.73 3.69
CA ARG A 137 9.02 -5.09 3.14
C ARG A 137 7.97 -5.33 2.06
N LEU A 138 6.76 -4.80 2.23
CA LEU A 138 5.71 -4.86 1.21
C LEU A 138 6.09 -4.07 -0.04
N SER A 139 6.92 -3.03 0.05
CA SER A 139 7.39 -2.26 -1.12
C SER A 139 8.11 -3.15 -2.16
N VAL A 140 8.79 -4.21 -1.72
CA VAL A 140 9.43 -5.21 -2.60
C VAL A 140 8.38 -6.02 -3.36
N SER A 141 7.30 -6.41 -2.68
CA SER A 141 6.16 -7.12 -3.30
C SER A 141 5.35 -6.21 -4.24
N ILE A 142 5.30 -4.91 -3.96
CA ILE A 142 4.61 -3.89 -4.75
C ILE A 142 5.35 -3.56 -6.06
N GLN A 143 6.67 -3.77 -6.13
CA GLN A 143 7.43 -3.61 -7.38
C GLN A 143 7.15 -4.72 -8.40
N ASN A 144 6.58 -5.86 -7.98
CA ASN A 144 6.20 -6.95 -8.88
C ASN A 144 4.82 -7.50 -8.48
N PRO A 145 3.75 -6.71 -8.62
CA PRO A 145 2.42 -7.14 -8.21
C PRO A 145 1.99 -8.26 -9.16
N ALA A 146 2.03 -9.50 -8.67
CA ALA A 146 1.48 -10.62 -9.42
C ALA A 146 -0.04 -10.38 -9.58
N PRO A 147 -0.56 -10.16 -10.80
CA PRO A 147 -1.96 -9.78 -10.99
C PRO A 147 -2.80 -11.06 -10.88
N HIS A 148 -3.16 -11.42 -9.65
CA HIS A 148 -3.89 -12.66 -9.37
C HIS A 148 -5.39 -12.50 -9.64
N ASP A 149 -5.99 -11.34 -9.35
CA ASP A 149 -7.45 -11.28 -9.18
C ASP A 149 -8.22 -11.28 -10.52
N ARG A 150 -7.77 -10.52 -11.54
CA ARG A 150 -8.43 -10.46 -12.87
C ARG A 150 -8.04 -11.58 -13.83
N PHE A 151 -6.84 -12.14 -13.66
CA PHE A 151 -6.39 -13.30 -14.41
C PHE A 151 -7.20 -14.54 -14.03
N ILE A 152 -7.45 -14.79 -12.74
CA ILE A 152 -8.20 -15.98 -12.30
C ILE A 152 -9.64 -15.98 -12.83
N SER A 153 -10.34 -14.85 -12.82
CA SER A 153 -11.74 -14.79 -13.29
C SER A 153 -11.88 -14.98 -14.82
N SER A 154 -10.96 -14.42 -15.62
CA SER A 154 -11.01 -14.50 -17.09
C SER A 154 -10.49 -15.83 -17.65
N THR A 155 -9.49 -16.43 -17.01
CA THR A 155 -8.87 -17.69 -17.45
C THR A 155 -9.81 -18.88 -17.45
N PHE A 156 -10.68 -19.04 -16.43
CA PHE A 156 -11.59 -20.20 -16.35
C PHE A 156 -12.46 -20.40 -17.60
N LYS A 157 -12.76 -19.33 -18.35
CA LYS A 157 -13.66 -19.38 -19.51
C LYS A 157 -12.97 -19.69 -20.83
N ASP A 158 -11.70 -19.33 -20.98
CA ASP A 158 -10.96 -19.44 -22.25
C ASP A 158 -9.97 -20.62 -22.26
N ILE A 159 -9.65 -21.25 -21.11
CA ILE A 159 -8.68 -22.37 -21.03
C ILE A 159 -9.09 -23.54 -21.94
N SER A 160 -10.39 -23.83 -22.06
CA SER A 160 -10.89 -25.02 -22.77
C SER A 160 -10.57 -25.03 -24.27
N THR A 161 -10.44 -23.87 -24.91
CA THR A 161 -10.24 -23.75 -26.36
C THR A 161 -8.80 -24.01 -26.78
N TYR A 162 -7.83 -23.67 -25.94
CA TYR A 162 -6.40 -23.79 -26.24
C TYR A 162 -5.74 -25.01 -25.60
N GLU A 163 -6.37 -25.61 -24.58
CA GLU A 163 -5.84 -26.77 -23.86
C GLU A 163 -5.54 -27.96 -24.77
N TYR A 164 -6.45 -28.30 -25.68
CA TYR A 164 -6.25 -29.40 -26.63
C TYR A 164 -4.97 -29.22 -27.46
N PHE A 165 -4.81 -28.05 -28.09
CA PHE A 165 -3.65 -27.77 -28.95
C PHE A 165 -2.34 -27.70 -28.16
N ALA A 166 -2.37 -27.16 -26.93
CA ALA A 166 -1.18 -27.11 -26.10
C ALA A 166 -0.73 -28.50 -25.63
N ILE A 167 -1.68 -29.39 -25.30
CA ILE A 167 -1.38 -30.78 -24.94
C ILE A 167 -0.77 -31.52 -26.13
N GLN A 168 -1.35 -31.37 -27.33
CA GLN A 168 -0.80 -32.00 -28.54
C GLN A 168 0.60 -31.46 -28.86
N HIS A 169 0.82 -30.15 -28.76
CA HIS A 169 2.15 -29.56 -28.95
C HIS A 169 3.20 -30.14 -27.99
N VAL A 170 2.83 -30.39 -26.73
CA VAL A 170 3.74 -31.02 -25.76
C VAL A 170 4.03 -32.47 -26.13
N ARG A 171 3.02 -33.25 -26.56
CA ARG A 171 3.20 -34.64 -26.99
C ARG A 171 4.10 -34.73 -28.23
N ASP A 172 3.89 -33.88 -29.22
CA ASP A 172 4.68 -33.87 -30.46
C ASP A 172 6.14 -33.49 -30.18
N LYS A 173 6.35 -32.54 -29.26
CA LYS A 173 7.68 -32.06 -28.88
C LYS A 173 8.45 -33.06 -28.01
N PHE A 174 7.74 -33.87 -27.22
CA PHE A 174 8.31 -34.85 -26.30
C PHE A 174 7.70 -36.23 -26.53
N GLN A 175 8.24 -36.96 -27.50
CA GLN A 175 7.65 -38.20 -28.05
C GLN A 175 7.45 -39.36 -27.04
N ASN A 176 8.13 -39.32 -25.88
CA ASN A 176 8.02 -40.33 -24.82
C ASN A 176 7.50 -39.75 -23.48
N ILE A 177 6.78 -38.63 -23.52
CA ILE A 177 6.27 -38.01 -22.30
C ILE A 177 5.10 -38.80 -21.72
N ASP A 178 5.05 -38.90 -20.39
CA ASP A 178 3.90 -39.45 -19.69
C ASP A 178 2.64 -38.60 -19.95
N ASP A 179 1.50 -39.25 -20.16
CA ASP A 179 0.27 -38.56 -20.57
C ASP A 179 -0.23 -37.58 -19.50
N SER A 180 -0.09 -37.94 -18.22
CA SER A 180 -0.48 -37.05 -17.13
C SER A 180 0.40 -35.80 -17.07
N LEU A 181 1.68 -35.95 -17.41
CA LEU A 181 2.63 -34.85 -17.49
C LEU A 181 2.36 -33.97 -18.71
N ALA A 182 2.04 -34.56 -19.86
CA ALA A 182 1.66 -33.82 -21.07
C ALA A 182 0.42 -32.96 -20.85
N GLN A 183 -0.61 -33.52 -20.19
CA GLN A 183 -1.82 -32.79 -19.83
C GLN A 183 -1.52 -31.62 -18.89
N ARG A 184 -0.71 -31.84 -17.84
CA ARG A 184 -0.33 -30.79 -16.89
C ARG A 184 0.46 -29.66 -17.56
N LEU A 185 1.43 -30.00 -18.40
CA LEU A 185 2.24 -29.02 -19.13
C LEU A 185 1.42 -28.27 -20.17
N GLY A 186 0.55 -28.96 -20.91
CA GLY A 186 -0.35 -28.34 -21.87
C GLY A 186 -1.29 -27.34 -21.19
N ARG A 187 -1.91 -27.72 -20.07
CA ARG A 187 -2.72 -26.82 -19.23
C ARG A 187 -1.92 -25.61 -18.74
N ALA A 188 -0.70 -25.84 -18.25
CA ALA A 188 0.16 -24.76 -17.76
C ALA A 188 0.57 -23.79 -18.88
N LEU A 189 0.88 -24.31 -20.08
CA LEU A 189 1.20 -23.51 -21.26
C LEU A 189 -0.01 -22.69 -21.74
N SER A 190 -1.21 -23.27 -21.74
CA SER A 190 -2.44 -22.55 -22.09
C SER A 190 -2.72 -21.41 -21.11
N ARG A 191 -2.62 -21.67 -19.80
CA ARG A 191 -2.73 -20.63 -18.76
C ARG A 191 -1.70 -19.52 -18.96
N ARG A 192 -0.43 -19.88 -19.23
CA ARG A 192 0.63 -18.91 -19.47
C ARG A 192 0.39 -18.06 -20.72
N ARG A 193 -0.10 -18.63 -21.81
CA ARG A 193 -0.45 -17.88 -23.03
C ARG A 193 -1.58 -16.89 -22.79
N GLN A 194 -2.60 -17.30 -22.03
CA GLN A 194 -3.69 -16.39 -21.66
C GLN A 194 -3.23 -15.26 -20.77
N TYR A 195 -2.30 -15.53 -19.86
CA TYR A 195 -1.72 -14.48 -19.02
C TYR A 195 -1.08 -13.40 -19.88
N PHE A 196 -0.28 -13.80 -20.87
CA PHE A 196 0.34 -12.86 -21.78
C PHE A 196 -0.69 -12.13 -22.66
N LYS A 197 -1.70 -12.80 -23.21
CA LYS A 197 -2.76 -12.15 -23.98
C LYS A 197 -3.58 -11.16 -23.15
N TYR A 198 -3.92 -11.53 -21.92
CA TYR A 198 -4.59 -10.65 -20.97
C TYR A 198 -3.75 -9.39 -20.72
N ARG A 199 -2.45 -9.57 -20.43
CA ARG A 199 -1.52 -8.45 -20.23
C ARG A 199 -1.33 -7.58 -21.47
N GLU A 200 -1.29 -8.19 -22.65
CA GLU A 200 -1.19 -7.48 -23.93
C GLU A 200 -2.45 -6.65 -24.18
N ALA A 201 -3.64 -7.24 -24.04
CA ALA A 201 -4.91 -6.53 -24.19
C ALA A 201 -5.12 -5.44 -23.14
N GLU A 202 -4.63 -5.65 -21.92
CA GLU A 202 -4.66 -4.63 -20.88
C GLU A 202 -3.68 -3.49 -21.20
N ASN A 203 -2.45 -3.79 -21.62
CA ASN A 203 -1.50 -2.79 -22.11
C ASN A 203 -2.04 -2.01 -23.32
N GLU A 204 -2.71 -2.68 -24.27
CA GLU A 204 -3.30 -2.05 -25.45
C GLU A 204 -4.49 -1.16 -25.12
N LYS A 205 -5.36 -1.57 -24.18
CA LYS A 205 -6.43 -0.71 -23.65
C LYS A 205 -5.85 0.50 -22.93
N HIS A 206 -4.74 0.30 -22.22
CA HIS A 206 -4.00 1.38 -21.57
C HIS A 206 -3.39 2.34 -22.59
N LEU A 207 -2.85 1.85 -23.71
CA LEU A 207 -2.33 2.68 -24.81
C LEU A 207 -3.44 3.42 -25.58
N ARG A 208 -4.55 2.76 -25.93
CA ARG A 208 -5.65 3.40 -26.68
C ARG A 208 -6.39 4.48 -25.89
N GLY A 209 -6.33 4.46 -24.56
CA GLY A 209 -6.83 5.56 -23.72
C GLY A 209 -6.00 6.85 -23.83
N LEU A 210 -4.76 6.77 -24.35
CA LEU A 210 -3.86 7.92 -24.53
C LEU A 210 -4.16 8.70 -25.83
N ASP A 211 -4.84 8.12 -26.81
CA ASP A 211 -5.10 8.77 -28.11
C ASP A 211 -6.25 9.79 -28.08
N HIS A 212 -7.02 9.88 -26.99
CA HIS A 212 -8.19 10.76 -26.89
C HIS A 212 -7.96 12.10 -26.17
N HIS A 213 -6.74 12.40 -25.69
CA HIS A 213 -6.46 13.68 -25.03
C HIS A 213 -5.63 14.68 -25.89
N GLY A 214 -5.47 14.40 -27.18
CA GLY A 214 -4.70 15.25 -28.10
C GLY A 214 -5.46 16.38 -28.80
N ASP A 215 -6.76 16.58 -28.55
CA ASP A 215 -7.55 17.56 -29.31
C ASP A 215 -8.53 18.35 -28.42
N THR A 216 -8.03 19.01 -27.37
CA THR A 216 -8.77 20.13 -26.76
C THR A 216 -8.36 21.41 -27.47
N LYS A 217 -8.98 21.65 -28.64
CA LYS A 217 -8.95 22.95 -29.30
C LYS A 217 -9.58 23.99 -28.37
N MET A 218 -8.72 24.88 -27.86
CA MET A 218 -8.90 26.32 -27.79
C MET A 218 -10.28 26.82 -28.26
N THR A 219 -11.17 27.16 -27.33
CA THR A 219 -12.34 28.01 -27.60
C THR A 219 -12.54 29.00 -26.46
N ASP A 220 -12.13 30.22 -26.75
CA ASP A 220 -12.71 31.52 -26.39
C ASP A 220 -13.45 31.66 -25.04
N LEU A 221 -12.81 32.39 -24.14
CA LEU A 221 -13.45 33.07 -23.02
C LEU A 221 -14.10 34.38 -23.54
N THR A 222 -15.36 34.30 -23.98
CA THR A 222 -16.18 35.48 -24.27
C THR A 222 -16.61 36.16 -22.97
N LEU A 223 -16.08 37.36 -22.72
CA LEU A 223 -16.56 38.29 -21.68
C LEU A 223 -17.93 38.87 -22.08
N PRO A 224 -18.85 39.10 -21.11
CA PRO A 224 -20.22 39.49 -21.39
C PRO A 224 -20.37 40.96 -21.83
N ALA A 225 -21.31 41.19 -22.74
CA ALA A 225 -21.64 42.48 -23.32
C ALA A 225 -22.13 43.51 -22.28
N SER A 226 -21.57 44.73 -22.38
CA SER A 226 -22.17 45.96 -21.83
C SER A 226 -22.94 46.67 -22.93
N SER A 227 -24.21 46.94 -22.69
CA SER A 227 -25.08 48.02 -23.23
C SER A 227 -26.52 47.60 -22.87
N THR A 228 -27.43 48.44 -22.37
CA THR A 228 -27.68 49.83 -22.74
C THR A 228 -28.70 50.35 -21.74
N LEU A 229 -28.68 51.65 -21.41
CA LEU A 229 -29.91 52.43 -21.26
C LEU A 229 -29.57 53.90 -21.57
N ALA A 230 -30.22 54.39 -22.62
CA ALA A 230 -30.59 55.79 -22.78
C ALA A 230 -31.81 56.08 -21.92
#